data_AF-A0A498G5T6-F1
#
_entry.id   AF-A0A498G5T6-F1
#
_cell.length_a   1.000
_cell.length_b   1.000
_cell.length_c   1.000
_cell.angle_alpha   90.00
_cell.angle_beta   90.00
_cell.angle_gamma   90.00
#
_symmetry.space_group_name_H-M   'P 1'
#
loop_
_entity.id
_entity.type
_entity.pdbx_description
1 polymer ?
#
loop_
_entity_poly.entity_id
_entity_poly.type
_entity_poly.pdbx_seq_one_letter_code
_entity_poly.pdbx_strand_id
1 'polypeptide(L)'
;MAESGPIEINTFSPVWTAGWQWPWVVVMALIVAGNFLFVSDQIYLGTGLLIGGLALTGLGVRAVVNGAADALADGTNKLCRAAAGIDSEADEASVYAVTAAKGSVLGLDVAKRYQATVLTVGEDAVTVYDDAMVNLFNTKWSLATDSEEIPYEQIDGIAYADGSVQLHLTDGERSYPADERPADLIAAIDQRLPAGET
;
A
#
# COMPACT_ATOMS: atom_id res chain seq x y z
N MET A 1 6.95 -15.65 11.96
CA MET A 1 6.48 -14.59 12.89
C MET A 1 6.40 -13.33 12.06
N ALA A 2 5.22 -12.72 11.85
CA ALA A 2 5.12 -11.59 10.92
C ALA A 2 5.92 -10.37 11.39
N GLU A 3 6.71 -9.78 10.50
CA GLU A 3 7.40 -8.52 10.76
C GLU A 3 6.45 -7.34 10.50
N SER A 4 6.56 -6.28 11.29
CA SER A 4 5.73 -5.09 11.09
C SER A 4 6.41 -3.86 11.64
N GLY A 5 6.09 -2.71 11.06
CA GLY A 5 6.67 -1.44 11.47
C GLY A 5 5.84 -0.22 11.08
N PRO A 6 6.22 0.96 11.58
CA PRO A 6 5.56 2.21 11.24
C PRO A 6 5.97 2.70 9.85
N ILE A 7 5.04 3.39 9.19
CA ILE A 7 5.26 4.15 7.96
C ILE A 7 5.42 5.62 8.36
N GLU A 8 6.38 6.29 7.76
CA GLU A 8 6.56 7.72 7.96
C GLU A 8 5.54 8.49 7.13
N ILE A 9 4.83 9.40 7.80
CA ILE A 9 3.96 10.36 7.16
C ILE A 9 4.50 11.75 7.43
N ASN A 10 4.68 12.55 6.38
CA ASN A 10 5.19 13.92 6.47
C ASN A 10 4.14 14.91 7.01
N THR A 11 3.33 14.48 7.98
CA THR A 11 2.27 15.28 8.59
C THR A 11 1.92 14.76 9.99
N PHE A 12 1.11 15.53 10.71
CA PHE A 12 0.63 15.17 12.03
C PHE A 12 -0.46 14.07 11.95
N SER A 13 -0.32 12.99 12.72
CA SER A 13 -1.21 11.80 12.60
C SER A 13 -2.71 12.12 12.75
N PRO A 14 -3.15 13.03 13.64
CA PRO A 14 -4.55 13.48 13.68
C PRO A 14 -5.05 14.14 12.39
N VAL A 15 -4.22 14.94 11.71
CA VAL A 15 -4.58 15.57 10.42
C VAL A 15 -4.70 14.51 9.33
N TRP A 16 -3.75 13.56 9.30
CA TRP A 16 -3.80 12.40 8.41
C TRP A 16 -5.07 11.57 8.60
N THR A 17 -5.39 11.26 9.85
CA THR A 17 -6.58 10.47 10.22
C THR A 17 -7.86 11.22 9.86
N ALA A 18 -7.90 12.53 10.09
CA ALA A 18 -9.02 13.38 9.71
C ALA A 18 -9.21 13.41 8.18
N GLY A 19 -8.14 13.36 7.39
CA GLY A 19 -8.24 13.23 5.93
C GLY A 19 -8.90 11.93 5.49
N TRP A 20 -8.52 10.80 6.08
CA TRP A 20 -9.13 9.50 5.78
C TRP A 20 -10.57 9.33 6.28
N GLN A 21 -10.95 10.12 7.29
CA GLN A 21 -12.26 10.11 7.93
C GLN A 21 -13.04 11.40 7.64
N TRP A 22 -12.65 12.14 6.60
CA TRP A 22 -13.16 13.47 6.30
C TRP A 22 -14.70 13.54 6.25
N PRO A 23 -15.45 12.55 5.71
CA PRO A 23 -16.90 12.63 5.69
C PRO A 23 -17.48 12.64 7.10
N TRP A 24 -16.91 11.85 8.00
CA TRP A 24 -17.32 11.78 9.40
C TRP A 24 -16.92 13.04 10.19
N VAL A 25 -15.77 13.63 9.87
CA VAL A 25 -15.36 14.92 10.46
C VAL A 25 -16.37 16.01 10.11
N VAL A 26 -16.81 16.08 8.85
CA VAL A 26 -17.83 17.04 8.40
C VAL A 26 -19.17 16.80 9.10
N VAL A 27 -19.63 15.54 9.15
CA VAL A 27 -20.88 15.19 9.84
C VAL A 27 -20.82 15.58 11.32
N MET A 28 -19.73 15.26 12.01
CA MET A 28 -19.56 15.62 13.41
C MET A 28 -19.51 17.13 13.62
N ALA A 29 -18.80 17.86 12.74
CA ALA A 29 -18.78 19.32 12.79
C ALA A 29 -20.19 19.91 12.65
N LEU A 30 -21.02 19.40 11.73
CA LEU A 30 -22.39 19.85 11.54
C LEU A 30 -23.29 19.53 12.74
N ILE A 31 -23.18 18.33 13.31
CA ILE A 31 -24.00 17.92 14.47
C ILE A 31 -23.64 18.76 15.69
N VAL A 32 -22.35 18.86 16.02
CA VAL A 32 -21.89 19.57 17.21
C VAL A 32 -22.14 21.06 17.06
N ALA A 33 -21.78 21.66 15.92
CA ALA A 33 -22.07 23.06 15.69
C ALA A 33 -23.57 23.35 15.67
N GLY A 34 -24.38 22.52 15.02
CA GLY A 34 -25.83 22.66 15.00
C GLY A 34 -26.43 22.68 16.40
N ASN A 35 -25.92 21.84 17.32
CA ASN A 35 -26.33 21.90 18.72
C ASN A 35 -26.01 23.25 19.37
N PHE A 36 -24.79 23.77 19.18
CA PHE A 36 -24.42 25.09 19.73
C PHE A 36 -25.21 26.25 19.11
N LEU A 37 -25.51 26.17 17.81
CA LEU A 37 -26.26 27.20 17.09
C LEU A 37 -27.74 27.22 17.45
N PHE A 38 -28.38 26.05 17.53
CA PHE A 38 -29.85 25.95 17.60
C PHE A 38 -30.39 25.56 18.98
N VAL A 39 -29.58 24.91 19.82
CA VAL A 39 -30.02 24.43 21.15
C VAL A 39 -29.43 25.29 22.26
N SER A 40 -28.14 25.61 22.18
CA SER A 40 -27.41 26.29 23.26
C SER A 40 -27.32 27.81 23.08
N ASP A 41 -27.79 28.36 21.96
CA ASP A 41 -27.74 29.80 21.59
C ASP A 41 -26.30 30.41 21.66
N GLN A 42 -25.29 29.58 21.39
CA GLN A 42 -23.88 29.96 21.40
C GLN A 42 -23.36 30.08 19.97
N ILE A 43 -23.80 31.14 19.29
CA ILE A 43 -23.56 31.37 17.86
C ILE A 43 -22.06 31.36 17.50
N TYR A 44 -21.23 32.02 18.30
CA TYR A 44 -19.78 32.10 18.03
C TYR A 44 -19.08 30.75 18.14
N LEU A 45 -19.45 29.92 19.13
CA LEU A 45 -18.88 28.58 19.29
C LEU A 45 -19.34 27.64 18.19
N GLY A 46 -20.63 27.65 17.85
CA GLY A 46 -21.15 26.86 16.74
C GLY A 46 -20.51 27.24 15.40
N THR A 47 -20.38 28.53 15.11
CA THR A 47 -19.73 29.01 13.88
C THR A 47 -18.25 28.65 13.86
N GLY A 48 -17.55 28.82 14.98
CA GLY A 48 -16.14 28.45 15.11
C GLY A 48 -15.92 26.95 14.88
N LEU A 49 -16.81 26.09 15.36
CA LEU A 49 -16.77 24.65 15.13
C LEU A 49 -16.99 24.27 13.67
N LEU A 50 -17.91 24.94 12.96
CA LEU A 50 -18.09 24.72 11.52
C LEU A 50 -16.83 25.06 10.75
N ILE A 51 -16.29 26.26 10.97
CA ILE A 51 -15.09 26.73 10.26
C ILE A 51 -13.91 25.82 10.61
N GLY A 52 -13.70 25.51 11.88
CA GLY A 52 -12.63 24.65 12.35
C GLY A 52 -12.72 23.23 11.81
N GLY A 53 -13.92 22.64 11.80
CA GLY A 53 -14.16 21.31 11.23
C GLY A 53 -13.91 21.24 9.73
N LEU A 54 -14.36 22.24 8.98
CA LEU A 54 -14.08 22.35 7.54
C LEU A 54 -12.60 22.57 7.25
N ALA A 55 -11.92 23.42 8.03
CA ALA A 55 -10.48 23.64 7.90
C ALA A 55 -9.69 22.36 8.17
N LEU A 56 -10.02 21.62 9.23
CA LEU A 56 -9.39 20.34 9.56
C LEU A 56 -9.61 19.30 8.44
N THR A 57 -10.83 19.23 7.91
CA THR A 57 -11.19 18.36 6.78
C THR A 57 -10.34 18.69 5.56
N GLY A 58 -10.26 19.96 5.17
CA GLY A 58 -9.49 20.40 4.01
C GLY A 58 -7.99 20.15 4.15
N LEU A 59 -7.43 20.47 5.32
CA LEU A 59 -6.02 20.19 5.63
C LEU A 59 -5.73 18.69 5.65
N GLY A 60 -6.63 17.89 6.23
CA GLY A 60 -6.50 16.44 6.29
C GLY A 60 -6.53 15.79 4.91
N VAL A 61 -7.54 16.12 4.09
CA VAL A 61 -7.66 15.61 2.72
C VAL A 61 -6.43 16.00 1.89
N ARG A 62 -5.98 17.26 1.99
CA ARG A 62 -4.78 17.72 1.29
C ARG A 62 -3.54 16.96 1.74
N ALA A 63 -3.39 16.70 3.04
CA ALA A 63 -2.26 15.94 3.56
C ALA A 63 -2.25 14.51 3.02
N VAL A 64 -3.42 13.85 2.95
CA VAL A 64 -3.56 12.50 2.38
C VAL A 64 -3.23 12.50 0.89
N VAL A 65 -3.84 13.38 0.09
CA VAL A 65 -3.61 13.44 -1.36
C VAL A 65 -2.14 13.69 -1.69
N ASN A 66 -1.49 14.61 -0.98
CA ASN A 66 -0.12 14.97 -1.25
C ASN A 66 0.91 13.99 -0.67
N GLY A 67 0.56 13.25 0.39
CA GLY A 67 1.50 12.40 1.13
C GLY A 67 1.29 10.90 0.95
N ALA A 68 0.19 10.45 0.35
CA ALA A 68 -0.12 9.02 0.19
C ALA A 68 0.89 8.30 -0.69
N ALA A 69 1.35 8.90 -1.79
CA ALA A 69 2.35 8.31 -2.66
C ALA A 69 3.69 8.10 -1.92
N ASP A 70 4.16 9.13 -1.22
CA ASP A 70 5.40 9.05 -0.43
C ASP A 70 5.29 8.03 0.71
N ALA A 71 4.15 8.00 1.41
CA ALA A 71 3.90 7.04 2.49
C ALA A 71 3.81 5.60 1.97
N LEU A 72 3.21 5.39 0.79
CA LEU A 72 3.19 4.09 0.14
C LEU A 72 4.61 3.67 -0.25
N ALA A 73 5.40 4.56 -0.84
CA ALA A 73 6.79 4.32 -1.21
C ALA A 73 7.67 4.00 0.00
N ASP A 74 7.50 4.71 1.13
CA ASP A 74 8.19 4.38 2.38
C ASP A 74 7.79 2.99 2.91
N GLY A 75 6.49 2.67 2.88
CA GLY A 75 5.98 1.36 3.27
C GLY A 75 6.52 0.22 2.41
N THR A 76 6.53 0.37 1.08
CA THR A 76 7.07 -0.63 0.16
C THR A 76 8.58 -0.78 0.29
N ASN A 77 9.32 0.32 0.46
CA ASN A 77 10.77 0.25 0.70
C ASN A 77 11.11 -0.49 2.00
N LYS A 78 10.32 -0.28 3.06
CA LYS A 78 10.48 -1.01 4.33
C LYS A 78 10.12 -2.49 4.18
N LEU A 79 9.07 -2.82 3.42
CA LEU A 79 8.74 -4.21 3.07
C LEU A 79 9.88 -4.90 2.32
N CYS A 80 10.42 -4.28 1.27
CA CYS A 80 11.54 -4.84 0.51
C CYS A 80 12.78 -5.02 1.40
N ARG A 81 13.08 -4.06 2.28
CA ARG A 81 14.20 -4.16 3.23
C ARG A 81 14.00 -5.29 4.24
N ALA A 82 12.77 -5.47 4.73
CA ALA A 82 12.43 -6.55 5.65
C ALA A 82 12.58 -7.92 4.97
N ALA A 83 12.04 -8.07 3.75
CA ALA A 83 12.18 -9.29 2.96
C ALA A 83 13.66 -9.61 2.64
N ALA A 84 14.46 -8.62 2.25
CA ALA A 84 15.90 -8.79 2.05
C ALA A 84 16.64 -9.22 3.34
N GLY A 85 16.16 -8.79 4.51
CA GLY A 85 16.75 -9.16 5.80
C GLY A 85 16.37 -10.56 6.29
N ILE A 86 15.28 -11.14 5.77
CA ILE A 86 14.85 -12.51 6.09
C ILE A 86 15.74 -13.53 5.38
N ASP A 87 16.14 -13.22 4.15
CA ASP A 87 16.83 -14.15 3.26
C ASP A 87 18.32 -13.77 3.18
N SER A 88 19.14 -14.32 4.07
CA SER A 88 20.57 -13.95 4.17
C SER A 88 21.44 -14.37 2.97
N GLU A 89 20.91 -15.17 2.04
CA GLU A 89 21.52 -15.44 0.71
C GLU A 89 21.12 -14.38 -0.35
N ALA A 90 20.17 -13.49 -0.03
CA ALA A 90 19.67 -12.44 -0.91
C ALA A 90 20.56 -11.19 -1.02
N ASP A 91 21.80 -11.20 -0.52
CA ASP A 91 22.73 -10.06 -0.67
C ASP A 91 23.03 -9.75 -2.16
N GLU A 92 22.77 -10.70 -3.08
CA GLU A 92 22.80 -10.51 -4.54
C GLU A 92 21.41 -10.57 -5.21
N ALA A 93 20.34 -10.86 -4.47
CA ALA A 93 18.99 -11.00 -5.01
C ALA A 93 18.25 -9.65 -5.07
N SER A 94 17.51 -9.43 -6.15
CA SER A 94 16.74 -8.20 -6.33
C SER A 94 15.33 -8.35 -5.75
N VAL A 95 14.95 -7.45 -4.83
CA VAL A 95 13.65 -7.51 -4.14
C VAL A 95 12.67 -6.49 -4.71
N TYR A 96 11.50 -6.97 -5.12
CA TYR A 96 10.44 -6.18 -5.73
C TYR A 96 9.14 -6.32 -4.95
N ALA A 97 8.38 -5.24 -4.81
CA ALA A 97 7.04 -5.28 -4.22
C ALA A 97 5.99 -4.92 -5.28
N VAL A 98 5.00 -5.80 -5.43
CA VAL A 98 3.82 -5.59 -6.27
C VAL A 98 2.67 -5.21 -5.36
N THR A 99 2.01 -4.07 -5.60
CA THR A 99 0.96 -3.56 -4.72
C THR A 99 -0.39 -3.45 -5.43
N ALA A 100 -1.46 -3.70 -4.67
CA ALA A 100 -2.84 -3.56 -5.14
C ALA A 100 -3.71 -2.82 -4.12
N ALA A 101 -4.42 -1.81 -4.58
CA ALA A 101 -5.28 -0.96 -3.79
C ALA A 101 -6.48 -1.73 -3.22
N LYS A 102 -6.70 -1.59 -1.91
CA LYS A 102 -7.83 -2.19 -1.20
C LYS A 102 -8.52 -1.18 -0.30
N GLY A 103 -9.72 -0.77 -0.74
CA GLY A 103 -10.59 0.13 -0.01
C GLY A 103 -10.25 1.60 -0.28
N SER A 104 -11.03 2.21 -1.17
CA SER A 104 -11.00 3.65 -1.44
C SER A 104 -11.87 4.42 -0.45
N VAL A 105 -11.65 5.73 -0.37
CA VAL A 105 -12.54 6.65 0.32
C VAL A 105 -13.22 7.53 -0.72
N LEU A 106 -14.48 7.87 -0.50
CA LEU A 106 -15.22 8.78 -1.37
C LEU A 106 -14.41 10.08 -1.60
N GLY A 107 -14.18 10.42 -2.86
CA GLY A 107 -13.47 11.63 -3.27
C GLY A 107 -11.95 11.58 -3.10
N LEU A 108 -11.38 10.40 -2.82
CA LEU A 108 -9.94 10.16 -2.83
C LEU A 108 -9.62 9.03 -3.81
N ASP A 109 -8.70 9.28 -4.73
CA ASP A 109 -8.20 8.28 -5.68
C ASP A 109 -7.22 7.29 -5.03
N VAL A 110 -6.85 7.53 -3.77
CA VAL A 110 -5.92 6.70 -2.99
C VAL A 110 -6.66 5.75 -2.06
N ALA A 111 -6.11 4.55 -1.89
CA ALA A 111 -6.66 3.53 -1.00
C ALA A 111 -6.11 3.64 0.43
N LYS A 112 -6.90 3.22 1.40
CA LYS A 112 -6.48 3.17 2.82
C LYS A 112 -5.47 2.06 3.07
N ARG A 113 -5.55 0.99 2.29
CA ARG A 113 -4.73 -0.21 2.43
C ARG A 113 -4.32 -0.67 1.05
N TYR A 114 -3.11 -1.17 0.96
CA TYR A 114 -2.57 -1.83 -0.22
C TYR A 114 -2.15 -3.22 0.20
N GLN A 115 -2.68 -4.23 -0.47
CA GLN A 115 -2.11 -5.56 -0.40
C GLN A 115 -0.79 -5.52 -1.19
N ALA A 116 0.23 -6.19 -0.68
CA ALA A 116 1.51 -6.29 -1.33
C ALA A 116 1.91 -7.76 -1.46
N THR A 117 2.51 -8.11 -2.58
CA THR A 117 3.26 -9.36 -2.77
C THR A 117 4.71 -8.96 -2.97
N VAL A 118 5.63 -9.49 -2.16
CA VAL A 118 7.06 -9.23 -2.29
C VAL A 118 7.71 -10.41 -3.00
N LEU A 119 8.45 -10.15 -4.06
CA LEU A 119 9.18 -11.16 -4.83
C LEU A 119 10.67 -10.87 -4.73
N THR A 120 11.43 -11.85 -4.27
CA THR A 120 12.89 -11.85 -4.26
C THR A 120 13.38 -12.68 -5.44
N VAL A 121 14.07 -12.05 -6.38
CA VAL A 121 14.62 -12.68 -7.58
C VAL A 121 16.06 -13.09 -7.29
N GLY A 122 16.24 -14.36 -6.93
CA GLY A 122 17.54 -14.99 -6.65
C GLY A 122 18.20 -15.56 -7.90
N GLU A 123 19.31 -16.28 -7.72
CA GLU A 123 20.05 -16.87 -8.85
C GLU A 123 19.36 -18.10 -9.45
N ASP A 124 18.83 -18.98 -8.58
CA ASP A 124 18.28 -20.28 -8.97
C ASP A 124 16.75 -20.36 -8.85
N ALA A 125 16.14 -19.46 -8.06
CA ALA A 125 14.71 -19.43 -7.80
C ALA A 125 14.18 -18.01 -7.55
N VAL A 126 12.86 -17.87 -7.66
CA VAL A 126 12.10 -16.70 -7.21
C VAL A 126 11.39 -17.05 -5.90
N THR A 127 11.67 -16.29 -4.85
CA THR A 127 10.98 -16.43 -3.56
C THR A 127 9.84 -15.43 -3.46
N VAL A 128 8.64 -15.90 -3.18
CA VAL A 128 7.41 -15.10 -3.13
C VAL A 128 6.88 -15.02 -1.70
N TYR A 129 6.54 -13.81 -1.27
CA TYR A 129 5.88 -13.50 0.00
C TYR A 129 4.51 -12.89 -0.29
N ASP A 130 3.46 -13.70 -0.17
CA ASP A 130 2.09 -13.36 -0.61
C ASP A 130 1.26 -12.55 0.39
N ASP A 131 1.66 -12.56 1.66
CA ASP A 131 0.92 -11.88 2.73
C ASP A 131 1.72 -10.70 3.27
N ALA A 132 1.86 -9.68 2.41
CA ALA A 132 2.32 -8.36 2.80
C ALA A 132 1.22 -7.29 2.67
N MET A 133 1.31 -6.25 3.48
CA MET A 133 0.34 -5.17 3.48
C MET A 133 0.98 -3.84 3.87
N VAL A 134 0.56 -2.79 3.16
CA VAL A 134 0.83 -1.39 3.52
C VAL A 134 -0.50 -0.73 3.88
N ASN A 135 -0.69 -0.41 5.16
CA ASN A 135 -1.89 0.25 5.66
C ASN A 135 -1.59 1.73 5.91
N LEU A 136 -1.94 2.57 4.92
CA LEU A 136 -1.77 4.01 5.01
C LEU A 136 -2.66 4.63 6.09
N PHE A 137 -3.86 4.10 6.33
CA PHE A 137 -4.76 4.65 7.36
C PHE A 137 -4.16 4.57 8.77
N ASN A 138 -3.58 3.43 9.12
CA ASN A 138 -2.96 3.21 10.42
C ASN A 138 -1.43 3.43 10.41
N THR A 139 -0.88 3.91 9.29
CA THR A 139 0.56 4.17 9.08
C THR A 139 1.43 2.98 9.49
N LYS A 140 1.07 1.77 9.03
CA LYS A 140 1.78 0.52 9.35
C LYS A 140 1.97 -0.34 8.13
N TRP A 141 3.11 -1.02 8.08
CA TRP A 141 3.35 -2.12 7.15
C TRP A 141 3.45 -3.44 7.91
N SER A 142 3.17 -4.55 7.23
CA SER A 142 3.36 -5.90 7.75
C SER A 142 3.78 -6.86 6.64
N LEU A 143 4.66 -7.80 6.97
CA LEU A 143 5.17 -8.86 6.11
C LEU A 143 5.05 -10.19 6.85
N ALA A 144 4.32 -11.15 6.29
CA ALA A 144 4.41 -12.53 6.75
C ALA A 144 5.76 -13.14 6.36
N THR A 145 6.32 -13.97 7.24
CA THR A 145 7.58 -14.67 7.00
C THR A 145 7.41 -15.96 6.19
N ASP A 146 6.18 -16.35 5.89
CA ASP A 146 5.92 -17.54 5.11
C ASP A 146 6.20 -17.20 3.65
N SER A 147 7.11 -17.96 3.05
CA SER A 147 7.53 -17.79 1.66
C SER A 147 7.31 -19.07 0.86
N GLU A 148 7.09 -18.89 -0.44
CA GLU A 148 7.08 -19.96 -1.44
C GLU A 148 8.28 -19.74 -2.37
N GLU A 149 9.14 -20.76 -2.49
CA GLU A 149 10.28 -20.72 -3.40
C GLU A 149 9.91 -21.45 -4.70
N ILE A 150 10.07 -20.76 -5.82
CA ILE A 150 9.71 -21.24 -7.15
C ILE A 150 10.97 -21.29 -8.02
N PRO A 151 11.50 -22.48 -8.32
CA PRO A 151 12.65 -22.64 -9.22
C PRO A 151 12.36 -22.15 -10.64
N TYR A 152 13.34 -21.55 -11.32
CA TYR A 152 13.14 -21.05 -12.69
C TYR A 152 12.75 -22.14 -13.70
N GLU A 153 13.13 -23.40 -13.46
CA GLU A 153 12.73 -24.54 -14.30
C GLU A 153 11.21 -24.76 -14.34
N GLN A 154 10.48 -24.25 -13.35
CA GLN A 154 9.03 -24.34 -13.26
C GLN A 154 8.33 -23.09 -13.81
N ILE A 155 9.07 -22.06 -14.21
CA ILE A 155 8.53 -20.78 -14.68
C ILE A 155 8.64 -20.76 -16.20
N ASP A 156 7.49 -20.77 -16.87
CA ASP A 156 7.40 -20.68 -18.32
C ASP A 156 7.42 -19.22 -18.81
N GLY A 157 7.02 -18.27 -17.96
CA GLY A 157 7.06 -16.84 -18.27
C GLY A 157 6.38 -15.96 -17.23
N ILE A 158 6.52 -14.64 -17.41
CA ILE A 158 5.84 -13.64 -16.59
C ILE A 158 5.15 -12.61 -17.49
N ALA A 159 3.92 -12.26 -17.16
CA ALA A 159 3.14 -11.26 -17.88
C ALA A 159 2.42 -10.31 -16.92
N TYR A 160 2.06 -9.14 -17.43
CA TYR A 160 1.12 -8.25 -16.75
C TYR A 160 -0.15 -8.14 -17.60
N ALA A 161 -1.24 -8.69 -17.09
CA ALA A 161 -2.54 -8.72 -17.74
C ALA A 161 -3.66 -8.54 -16.70
N ASP A 162 -4.73 -7.85 -17.11
CA ASP A 162 -5.94 -7.67 -16.31
C ASP A 162 -5.72 -7.07 -14.90
N GLY A 163 -4.73 -6.19 -14.73
CA GLY A 163 -4.41 -5.59 -13.42
C GLY A 163 -3.76 -6.57 -12.45
N SER A 164 -3.05 -7.56 -12.99
CA SER A 164 -2.32 -8.56 -12.23
C SER A 164 -1.01 -8.93 -12.90
N VAL A 165 -0.02 -9.28 -12.09
CA VAL A 165 1.19 -9.98 -12.52
C VAL A 165 0.86 -11.47 -12.54
N GLN A 166 0.97 -12.07 -13.72
CA GLN A 166 0.74 -13.49 -13.95
C GLN A 166 2.10 -14.18 -14.09
N LEU A 167 2.38 -15.12 -13.19
CA LEU A 167 3.50 -16.03 -13.30
C LEU A 167 2.98 -17.33 -13.93
N HIS A 168 3.39 -17.61 -15.15
CA HIS A 168 3.05 -18.84 -15.85
C HIS A 168 4.02 -19.93 -15.37
N LEU A 169 3.47 -20.95 -14.74
CA LEU A 169 4.20 -22.10 -14.24
C LEU A 169 3.91 -23.31 -15.14
N THR A 170 4.83 -24.26 -15.17
CA THR A 170 4.64 -25.51 -15.92
C THR A 170 3.42 -26.32 -15.41
N ASP A 171 3.10 -26.18 -14.11
CA ASP A 171 1.98 -26.86 -13.44
C ASP A 171 0.73 -25.97 -13.25
N GLY A 172 0.72 -24.74 -13.76
CA GLY A 172 -0.44 -23.86 -13.64
C GLY A 172 -0.12 -22.36 -13.77
N GLU A 173 -1.00 -21.51 -13.27
CA GLU A 173 -0.81 -20.06 -13.31
C GLU A 173 -1.02 -19.47 -11.92
N ARG A 174 -0.14 -18.55 -11.52
CA ARG A 174 -0.29 -17.74 -10.31
C ARG A 174 -0.51 -16.29 -10.72
N SER A 175 -1.53 -15.66 -10.12
CA SER A 175 -1.88 -14.27 -10.41
C SER A 175 -1.81 -13.45 -9.14
N TYR A 176 -1.05 -12.37 -9.19
CA TYR A 176 -0.83 -11.42 -8.11
C TYR A 176 -1.41 -10.06 -8.50
N PRO A 177 -2.41 -9.55 -7.77
CA PRO A 177 -3.02 -8.25 -8.09
C PRO A 177 -1.98 -7.12 -8.07
N ALA A 178 -2.06 -6.22 -9.04
CA ALA A 178 -1.10 -5.15 -9.23
C ALA A 178 -1.77 -3.91 -9.84
N ASP A 179 -1.68 -2.77 -9.14
CA ASP A 179 -2.26 -1.49 -9.62
C ASP A 179 -1.48 -0.94 -10.84
N GLU A 180 -0.16 -1.20 -10.87
CA GLU A 180 0.75 -0.74 -11.91
C GLU A 180 1.59 -1.90 -12.44
N ARG A 181 2.01 -1.79 -13.72
CA ARG A 181 2.89 -2.79 -14.34
C ARG A 181 4.30 -2.71 -13.73
N PRO A 182 4.80 -3.75 -13.04
CA PRO A 182 6.13 -3.73 -12.46
C PRO A 182 7.17 -4.12 -13.52
N ALA A 183 7.55 -3.16 -14.37
CA ALA A 183 8.42 -3.40 -15.51
C ALA A 183 9.79 -3.98 -15.13
N ASP A 184 10.38 -3.50 -14.02
CA ASP A 184 11.70 -3.95 -13.58
C ASP A 184 11.69 -5.40 -13.07
N LEU A 185 10.62 -5.80 -12.37
CA LEU A 185 10.41 -7.20 -11.94
C LEU A 185 10.27 -8.13 -13.15
N ILE A 186 9.42 -7.75 -14.11
CA ILE A 186 9.19 -8.51 -15.34
C ILE A 186 10.53 -8.69 -16.09
N ALA A 187 11.27 -7.60 -16.26
CA ALA A 187 12.57 -7.64 -16.95
C ALA A 187 13.62 -8.46 -16.20
N ALA A 188 13.61 -8.47 -14.86
CA ALA A 188 14.54 -9.25 -14.05
C ALA A 188 14.29 -10.75 -14.17
N ILE A 189 13.03 -11.17 -14.14
CA ILE A 189 12.64 -12.58 -14.32
C ILE A 189 12.89 -13.02 -15.77
N ASP A 190 12.50 -12.20 -16.77
CA ASP A 190 12.74 -12.50 -18.19
C ASP A 190 14.23 -12.70 -18.52
N GLN A 191 15.15 -12.00 -17.84
CA GLN A 191 16.59 -12.17 -18.02
C GLN A 191 17.14 -13.47 -17.43
N ARG A 192 16.48 -14.03 -16.41
CA ARG A 192 16.88 -15.25 -15.71
C ARG A 192 16.26 -16.50 -16.31
N LEU A 193 15.11 -16.34 -16.98
CA LEU A 193 14.50 -17.43 -17.73
C LEU A 193 15.45 -17.88 -18.85
N PRO A 194 15.63 -19.20 -19.04
CA PRO A 194 16.38 -19.68 -20.19
C PRO A 194 15.71 -19.14 -21.43
N ALA A 195 16.47 -18.47 -22.30
CA ALA A 195 15.96 -17.96 -23.57
C ALA A 195 15.29 -19.12 -24.29
N GLY A 196 13.95 -19.13 -24.31
CA GLY A 196 13.20 -20.16 -24.99
C GLY A 196 13.66 -20.18 -26.44
N GLU A 197 14.26 -21.30 -26.84
CA GLU A 197 14.48 -21.61 -28.25
C GLU A 197 13.10 -21.61 -28.92
N THR A 198 12.72 -20.48 -29.51
CA THR A 198 11.66 -20.42 -30.53
C THR A 198 12.12 -21.13 -31.80
#